data_AF-A0A6A4RMU2-F1
#
_entry.id   AF-A0A6A4RMU2-F1
#
_cell.length_a   1.000
_cell.length_b   1.000
_cell.length_c   1.000
_cell.angle_alpha   90.00
_cell.angle_beta   90.00
_cell.angle_gamma   90.00
#
_symmetry.space_group_name_H-M   'P 1'
#
loop_
_entity.id
_entity.type
_entity.pdbx_description
1 polymer ?
#
loop_
_entity_poly.entity_id
_entity_poly.type
_entity_poly.pdbx_seq_one_letter_code
_entity_poly.pdbx_strand_id
1 'polypeptide(L)'
;MAGDADRSLRLLLGLSSLLTSAFIWPAGIHASVHVAVETAESGIPPVYWCTAHYVEMLLKAEVPLVHAAFRMSGFTPSQTCLHWLTQCFWNYLDWTEICHYVSTCVVMGPDYQVYMCTAVFKHLQPEILRRTQSQELQVFLKEEPIRGFEVSDYLEFMERLERSYRDVVLTDMKTLRDPVGVENLIIRSRSRLDLREAGLQFGDDDCNGSIYSNNDLL
;
A
#
# COMPACT_ATOMS: atom_id res chain seq x y z
N MET A 1 4.36 40.54 3.47
CA MET A 1 4.18 39.89 2.15
C MET A 1 2.95 39.02 2.25
N ALA A 2 1.84 39.41 1.61
CA ALA A 2 0.65 38.57 1.54
C ALA A 2 0.77 37.71 0.27
N GLY A 3 0.65 36.38 0.41
CA GLY A 3 0.62 35.47 -0.73
C GLY A 3 -0.61 35.69 -1.60
N ASP A 4 -0.53 35.29 -2.86
CA ASP A 4 -1.66 35.35 -3.80
C ASP A 4 -2.68 34.25 -3.47
N ALA A 5 -3.77 34.66 -2.82
CA ALA A 5 -4.82 33.74 -2.36
C ALA A 5 -5.53 33.05 -3.53
N ASP A 6 -5.74 33.74 -4.66
CA ASP A 6 -6.41 33.18 -5.84
C ASP A 6 -5.56 32.13 -6.54
N ARG A 7 -4.24 32.35 -6.63
CA ARG A 7 -3.31 31.32 -7.13
C ARG A 7 -3.25 30.13 -6.20
N SER A 8 -3.22 30.35 -4.89
CA SER A 8 -3.19 29.29 -3.89
C SER A 8 -4.47 28.44 -3.93
N LEU A 9 -5.64 29.09 -4.03
CA LEU A 9 -6.93 28.42 -4.15
C LEU A 9 -7.03 27.60 -5.43
N ARG A 10 -6.61 28.15 -6.58
CA ARG A 10 -6.59 27.39 -7.84
C ARG A 10 -5.68 26.18 -7.79
N LEU A 11 -4.52 26.29 -7.14
CA LEU A 11 -3.63 25.16 -6.92
C LEU A 11 -4.32 24.09 -6.06
N LEU A 12 -4.90 24.47 -4.93
CA LEU A 12 -5.60 23.54 -4.03
C LEU A 12 -6.78 22.85 -4.72
N LEU A 13 -7.56 23.59 -5.51
CA LEU A 13 -8.65 23.03 -6.30
C LEU A 13 -8.13 22.05 -7.36
N GLY A 14 -7.04 22.41 -8.05
CA GLY A 14 -6.35 21.53 -8.98
C GLY A 14 -5.88 20.24 -8.31
N LEU A 15 -5.23 20.34 -7.14
CA LEU A 15 -4.79 19.20 -6.35
C LEU A 15 -5.97 18.33 -5.90
N SER A 16 -7.06 18.92 -5.42
CA SER A 16 -8.27 18.19 -5.00
C SER A 16 -8.94 17.41 -6.12
N SER A 17 -8.73 17.82 -7.37
CA SER A 17 -9.28 17.10 -8.54
C SER A 17 -8.44 15.87 -8.94
N LEU A 18 -7.21 15.74 -8.43
CA LEU A 18 -6.33 14.61 -8.71
C LEU A 18 -6.77 13.38 -7.91
N LEU A 19 -6.65 12.19 -8.52
CA LEU A 19 -6.90 10.91 -7.84
C LEU A 19 -6.03 10.77 -6.58
N THR A 20 -4.78 11.24 -6.63
CA THR A 20 -3.84 11.27 -5.51
C THR A 20 -4.38 11.96 -4.26
N SER A 21 -5.23 12.98 -4.40
CA SER A 21 -5.81 13.68 -3.25
C SER A 21 -6.69 12.77 -2.39
N ALA A 22 -7.33 11.76 -3.00
CA ALA A 22 -8.14 10.78 -2.27
C ALA A 22 -7.30 9.88 -1.37
N PHE A 23 -6.04 9.66 -1.73
CA PHE A 23 -5.10 8.82 -0.99
C PHE A 23 -4.29 9.62 0.04
N ILE A 24 -3.89 10.86 -0.28
CA ILE A 24 -3.12 11.73 0.64
C ILE A 24 -4.02 12.40 1.67
N TRP A 25 -5.24 12.79 1.29
CA TRP A 25 -6.17 13.54 2.15
C TRP A 25 -7.57 12.90 2.18
N PRO A 26 -7.73 11.72 2.81
CA PRO A 26 -9.02 11.01 2.83
C PRO A 26 -10.15 11.83 3.49
N ALA A 27 -9.80 12.67 4.48
CA ALA A 27 -10.77 13.55 5.16
C ALA A 27 -11.51 14.50 4.20
N GLY A 28 -10.92 14.83 3.04
CA GLY A 28 -11.56 15.65 2.01
C GLY A 28 -12.55 14.88 1.14
N ILE A 29 -12.37 13.56 1.01
CA ILE A 29 -13.28 12.69 0.25
C ILE A 29 -14.55 12.37 1.04
N HIS A 30 -14.48 12.36 2.37
CA HIS A 30 -15.66 12.17 3.23
C HIS A 30 -16.74 13.26 3.07
N ALA A 31 -16.41 14.41 2.47
CA ALA A 31 -17.38 15.45 2.11
C ALA A 31 -18.08 15.21 0.75
N SER A 32 -17.63 14.25 -0.07
CA SER A 32 -18.23 13.88 -1.37
C SER A 32 -19.06 12.59 -1.27
N VAL A 33 -20.29 12.72 -0.75
CA VAL A 33 -21.60 12.08 -1.10
C VAL A 33 -21.70 10.60 -1.57
N HIS A 34 -20.68 9.75 -1.70
CA HIS A 34 -20.88 8.37 -2.20
C HIS A 34 -19.97 7.30 -1.57
N VAL A 35 -19.74 7.33 -0.26
CA VAL A 35 -19.16 6.17 0.45
C VAL A 35 -20.31 5.33 1.02
N ALA A 36 -20.42 4.08 0.58
CA ALA A 36 -21.45 3.14 1.04
C ALA A 36 -21.42 2.99 2.58
N VAL A 37 -22.59 3.00 3.22
CA VAL A 37 -22.77 3.01 4.68
C VAL A 37 -22.06 1.83 5.36
N GLU A 38 -22.00 0.67 4.72
CA GLU A 38 -21.28 -0.52 5.24
C GLU A 38 -19.74 -0.31 5.32
N THR A 39 -19.18 0.62 4.54
CA THR A 39 -17.73 0.90 4.58
C THR A 39 -17.35 1.82 5.75
N ALA A 40 -18.30 2.58 6.30
CA ALA A 40 -18.10 3.38 7.49
C ALA A 40 -17.89 2.50 8.75
N GLU A 41 -18.41 1.27 8.75
CA GLU A 41 -18.28 0.32 9.86
C GLU A 41 -16.87 -0.28 9.98
N SER A 42 -16.13 -0.39 8.87
CA SER A 42 -14.75 -0.89 8.86
C SER A 42 -13.70 0.15 9.26
N GLY A 43 -14.06 1.44 9.26
CA GLY A 43 -13.14 2.55 9.54
C GLY A 43 -12.02 2.78 8.51
N ILE A 44 -11.87 1.93 7.48
CA ILE A 44 -10.82 2.01 6.46
C ILE A 44 -11.43 2.45 5.11
N PRO A 45 -11.10 3.66 4.60
CA PRO A 45 -11.56 4.12 3.31
C PRO A 45 -11.34 3.10 2.16
N PRO A 46 -12.30 2.91 1.22
CA PRO A 46 -12.19 2.00 0.07
C PRO A 46 -10.86 2.14 -0.70
N VAL A 47 -10.37 3.38 -0.74
CA VAL A 47 -9.15 3.82 -1.40
C VAL A 47 -7.90 3.07 -0.92
N TYR A 48 -7.86 2.71 0.36
CA TYR A 48 -6.69 2.08 0.95
C TYR A 48 -6.62 0.57 0.78
N TRP A 49 -7.73 -0.09 0.41
CA TRP A 49 -7.76 -1.54 0.16
C TRP A 49 -6.89 -1.92 -1.04
N CYS A 50 -6.94 -1.13 -2.13
CA CYS A 50 -6.04 -1.32 -3.27
C CYS A 50 -4.58 -1.20 -2.86
N THR A 51 -4.24 -0.17 -2.07
CA THR A 51 -2.86 0.02 -1.61
C THR A 51 -2.39 -1.15 -0.77
N ALA A 52 -3.17 -1.56 0.22
CA ALA A 52 -2.88 -2.69 1.09
C ALA A 52 -2.64 -3.99 0.29
N HIS A 53 -3.55 -4.30 -0.65
CA HIS A 53 -3.44 -5.50 -1.47
C HIS A 53 -2.13 -5.52 -2.29
N TYR A 54 -1.82 -4.42 -2.96
CA TYR A 54 -0.63 -4.35 -3.81
C TYR A 54 0.67 -4.31 -3.01
N VAL A 55 0.69 -3.69 -1.83
CA VAL A 55 1.85 -3.78 -0.92
C VAL A 55 2.09 -5.23 -0.51
N GLU A 56 1.06 -5.97 -0.09
CA GLU A 56 1.21 -7.39 0.26
C GLU A 56 1.77 -8.22 -0.91
N MET A 57 1.25 -8.00 -2.11
CA MET A 57 1.71 -8.68 -3.33
C MET A 57 3.17 -8.35 -3.63
N LEU A 58 3.55 -7.06 -3.61
CA LEU A 58 4.90 -6.62 -3.90
C LEU A 58 5.90 -7.07 -2.84
N LEU A 59 5.53 -7.10 -1.56
CA LEU A 59 6.42 -7.63 -0.52
C LEU A 59 6.69 -9.12 -0.73
N LYS A 60 5.67 -9.89 -1.11
CA LYS A 60 5.85 -11.32 -1.40
C LYS A 60 6.83 -11.52 -2.58
N ALA A 61 6.78 -10.66 -3.60
CA ALA A 61 7.61 -10.78 -4.80
C ALA A 61 9.03 -10.19 -4.65
N GLU A 62 9.14 -8.97 -4.12
CA GLU A 62 10.37 -8.15 -4.17
C GLU A 62 11.16 -8.15 -2.85
N VAL A 63 10.49 -8.46 -1.73
CA VAL A 63 11.08 -8.42 -0.38
C VAL A 63 10.62 -9.64 0.45
N PRO A 64 10.83 -10.88 -0.04
CA PRO A 64 10.20 -12.08 0.53
C PRO A 64 10.60 -12.35 1.98
N LEU A 65 11.79 -11.91 2.40
CA LEU A 65 12.25 -12.03 3.80
C LEU A 65 11.39 -11.20 4.75
N VAL A 66 11.01 -9.98 4.35
CA VAL A 66 10.08 -9.16 5.12
C VAL A 66 8.71 -9.81 5.16
N HIS A 67 8.20 -10.28 4.01
CA HIS A 67 6.92 -10.98 3.97
C HIS A 67 6.87 -12.19 4.93
N ALA A 68 7.94 -13.00 4.97
CA ALA A 68 8.06 -14.12 5.89
C ALA A 68 8.10 -13.67 7.36
N ALA A 69 8.83 -12.60 7.67
CA ALA A 69 8.91 -12.03 9.02
C ALA A 69 7.54 -11.62 9.55
N PHE A 70 6.72 -10.95 8.74
CA PHE A 70 5.34 -10.60 9.10
C PHE A 70 4.46 -11.85 9.32
N ARG A 71 4.60 -12.87 8.47
CA ARG A 71 3.88 -14.14 8.63
C ARG A 71 4.23 -14.82 9.96
N MET A 72 5.49 -14.76 10.39
CA MET A 72 5.93 -15.29 11.68
C MET A 72 5.42 -14.46 12.86
N SER A 73 5.33 -13.14 12.72
CA SER A 73 4.86 -12.24 13.78
C SER A 73 3.34 -12.20 13.94
N GLY A 74 2.57 -12.80 13.02
CA GLY A 74 1.11 -12.97 13.15
C GLY A 74 0.27 -11.74 12.80
N PHE A 75 0.83 -10.77 12.06
CA PHE A 75 0.09 -9.60 11.56
C PHE A 75 0.48 -9.26 10.13
N THR A 76 -0.36 -8.50 9.42
CA THR A 76 -0.15 -8.24 7.99
C THR A 76 0.63 -6.95 7.75
N PRO A 77 1.53 -6.92 6.74
CA PRO A 77 2.21 -5.68 6.34
C PRO A 77 1.24 -4.57 5.93
N SER A 78 0.09 -4.95 5.37
CA SER A 78 -1.01 -4.05 5.04
C SER A 78 -1.43 -3.20 6.22
N GLN A 79 -1.64 -3.80 7.40
CA GLN A 79 -2.07 -3.06 8.60
C GLN A 79 -1.06 -1.97 8.99
N THR A 80 0.24 -2.27 8.90
CA THR A 80 1.30 -1.29 9.16
C THR A 80 1.31 -0.18 8.11
N CYS A 81 1.17 -0.51 6.82
CA CYS A 81 1.11 0.51 5.78
C CYS A 81 -0.10 1.43 5.93
N LEU A 82 -1.27 0.87 6.22
CA LEU A 82 -2.47 1.67 6.49
C LEU A 82 -2.24 2.63 7.66
N HIS A 83 -1.60 2.14 8.72
CA HIS A 83 -1.27 2.96 9.87
C HIS A 83 -0.35 4.14 9.50
N TRP A 84 0.67 3.93 8.67
CA TRP A 84 1.52 5.01 8.18
C TRP A 84 0.78 5.99 7.25
N LEU A 85 -0.01 5.45 6.32
CA LEU A 85 -0.70 6.23 5.28
C LEU A 85 -1.83 7.10 5.81
N THR A 86 -2.59 6.58 6.78
CA THR A 86 -3.64 7.36 7.48
C THR A 86 -3.10 8.62 8.16
N GLN A 87 -1.80 8.62 8.48
CA GLN A 87 -1.09 9.76 9.07
C GLN A 87 -0.18 10.47 8.05
N CYS A 88 -0.23 10.11 6.76
CA CYS A 88 0.67 10.64 5.72
C CYS A 88 2.15 10.58 6.15
N PHE A 89 2.53 9.53 6.88
CA PHE A 89 3.86 9.33 7.48
C PHE A 89 4.32 10.41 8.48
N TRP A 90 3.45 11.31 8.97
CA TRP A 90 3.82 12.44 9.82
C TRP A 90 4.67 12.09 11.05
N ASN A 91 4.37 10.97 11.71
CA ASN A 91 5.08 10.55 12.92
C ASN A 91 6.30 9.66 12.65
N TYR A 92 6.57 9.34 11.38
CA TYR A 92 7.50 8.30 10.99
C TYR A 92 8.66 8.81 10.15
N LEU A 93 8.40 9.73 9.23
CA LEU A 93 9.39 10.26 8.31
C LEU A 93 9.77 11.69 8.67
N ASP A 94 11.00 12.07 8.31
CA ASP A 94 11.42 13.46 8.38
C ASP A 94 10.59 14.33 7.42
N TRP A 95 10.45 15.62 7.75
CA TRP A 95 9.62 16.55 6.97
C TRP A 95 9.98 16.60 5.48
N THR A 96 11.27 16.53 5.17
CA THR A 96 11.79 16.47 3.79
C THR A 96 11.21 15.25 3.06
N GLU A 97 11.22 14.08 3.69
CA GLU A 97 10.75 12.85 3.08
C GLU A 97 9.22 12.78 2.97
N ILE A 98 8.49 13.41 3.90
CA ILE A 98 7.05 13.62 3.74
C ILE A 98 6.77 14.50 2.52
N CYS A 99 7.54 15.57 2.33
CA CYS A 99 7.41 16.44 1.16
C CYS A 99 7.75 15.69 -0.13
N HIS A 100 8.79 14.85 -0.13
CA HIS A 100 9.12 13.98 -1.26
C HIS A 100 8.03 12.95 -1.54
N TYR A 101 7.46 12.33 -0.52
CA TYR A 101 6.34 11.40 -0.65
C TYR A 101 5.14 12.06 -1.34
N VAL A 102 4.69 13.22 -0.83
CA VAL A 102 3.55 13.96 -1.42
C VAL A 102 3.88 14.37 -2.85
N SER A 103 5.07 14.89 -3.10
CA SER A 103 5.50 15.32 -4.45
C SER A 103 5.55 14.15 -5.43
N THR A 104 6.08 13.00 -5.01
CA THR A 104 6.17 11.77 -5.80
C THR A 104 4.77 11.30 -6.21
N CYS A 105 3.85 11.21 -5.26
CA CYS A 105 2.47 10.78 -5.52
C CYS A 105 1.70 11.77 -6.42
N VAL A 106 1.99 13.07 -6.32
CA VAL A 106 1.35 14.12 -7.15
C VAL A 106 1.92 14.13 -8.57
N VAL A 107 3.25 14.02 -8.72
CA VAL A 107 3.94 14.15 -10.00
C VAL A 107 3.91 12.85 -10.80
N MET A 108 4.13 11.70 -10.15
CA MET A 108 4.31 10.42 -10.83
C MET A 108 3.08 9.51 -10.79
N GLY A 109 2.14 9.78 -9.87
CA GLY A 109 0.84 9.12 -9.81
C GLY A 109 0.55 8.45 -8.46
N PRO A 110 -0.72 8.07 -8.21
CA PRO A 110 -1.14 7.52 -6.92
C PRO A 110 -0.60 6.11 -6.64
N ASP A 111 -0.23 5.36 -7.67
CA ASP A 111 0.40 4.04 -7.56
C ASP A 111 1.78 4.09 -6.89
N TYR A 112 2.48 5.23 -6.95
CA TYR A 112 3.71 5.45 -6.21
C TYR A 112 3.55 5.38 -4.69
N GLN A 113 2.34 5.53 -4.16
CA GLN A 113 2.07 5.24 -2.76
C GLN A 113 2.42 3.78 -2.40
N VAL A 114 2.09 2.82 -3.28
CA VAL A 114 2.40 1.41 -3.08
C VAL A 114 3.91 1.18 -3.14
N TYR A 115 4.58 1.81 -4.11
CA TYR A 115 6.01 1.67 -4.31
C TYR A 115 6.80 2.27 -3.15
N MET A 116 6.35 3.41 -2.62
CA MET A 116 6.89 4.05 -1.42
C MET A 116 6.76 3.15 -0.20
N CYS A 117 5.58 2.58 0.07
CA CYS A 117 5.41 1.62 1.15
C CYS A 117 6.32 0.40 1.01
N THR A 118 6.49 -0.11 -0.21
CA THR A 118 7.38 -1.24 -0.50
C THR A 118 8.86 -0.86 -0.28
N ALA A 119 9.25 0.34 -0.68
CA ALA A 119 10.60 0.88 -0.47
C ALA A 119 10.92 1.05 1.03
N VAL A 120 9.97 1.57 1.81
CA VAL A 120 10.11 1.68 3.27
C VAL A 120 10.33 0.31 3.90
N PHE A 121 9.57 -0.71 3.51
CA PHE A 121 9.79 -2.07 4.02
C PHE A 121 11.12 -2.66 3.59
N LYS A 122 11.56 -2.39 2.36
CA LYS A 122 12.87 -2.80 1.86
C LYS A 122 13.99 -2.17 2.69
N HIS A 123 13.87 -0.88 3.02
CA HIS A 123 14.79 -0.16 3.91
C HIS A 123 14.85 -0.78 5.30
N LEU A 124 13.67 -1.03 5.89
CA LEU A 124 13.54 -1.57 7.24
C LEU A 124 13.88 -3.06 7.35
N GLN A 125 14.15 -3.77 6.25
CA GLN A 125 14.35 -5.22 6.25
C GLN A 125 15.34 -5.72 7.33
N PRO A 126 16.54 -5.12 7.53
CA PRO A 126 17.47 -5.59 8.56
C PRO A 126 16.88 -5.52 9.97
N GLU A 127 16.19 -4.41 10.28
CA GLU A 127 15.55 -4.19 11.57
C GLU A 127 14.33 -5.08 11.76
N ILE A 128 13.52 -5.27 10.72
CA ILE A 128 12.37 -6.17 10.75
C ILE A 128 12.83 -7.59 11.12
N LEU A 129 13.85 -8.12 10.43
CA LEU A 129 14.36 -9.47 10.69
C LEU A 129 14.93 -9.62 12.10
N ARG A 130 15.58 -8.58 12.62
CA ARG A 130 16.11 -8.55 13.98
C ARG A 130 15.00 -8.53 15.02
N ARG A 131 14.02 -7.62 14.86
CA ARG A 131 12.93 -7.38 15.82
C ARG A 131 11.84 -8.46 15.80
N THR A 132 11.74 -9.25 14.72
CA THR A 132 10.92 -10.47 14.72
C THR A 132 11.38 -11.46 15.78
N GLN A 133 12.69 -11.57 16.04
CA GLN A 133 13.23 -12.50 17.04
C GLN A 133 12.95 -12.05 18.47
N SER A 134 12.91 -10.74 18.73
CA SER A 134 12.60 -10.17 20.05
C SER A 134 11.11 -9.98 20.31
N GLN A 135 10.23 -10.34 19.37
CA GLN A 135 8.78 -10.09 19.43
C GLN A 135 8.38 -8.60 19.57
N GLU A 136 9.28 -7.68 19.23
CA GLU A 136 9.05 -6.23 19.33
C GLU A 136 8.66 -5.60 17.98
N LEU A 137 8.55 -6.41 16.91
CA LEU A 137 8.33 -5.91 15.55
C LEU A 137 7.12 -4.98 15.43
N GLN A 138 6.01 -5.31 16.09
CA GLN A 138 4.79 -4.52 16.00
C GLN A 138 4.95 -3.14 16.66
N VAL A 139 5.62 -3.08 17.82
CA VAL A 139 5.89 -1.83 18.54
C VAL A 139 6.84 -0.98 17.71
N PHE A 140 7.93 -1.57 17.22
CA PHE A 140 8.90 -0.91 16.34
C PHE A 140 8.22 -0.22 15.15
N LEU A 141 7.39 -0.95 14.40
CA LEU A 141 6.76 -0.41 13.19
C LEU A 141 5.64 0.62 13.45
N LYS A 142 5.07 0.65 14.67
CA LYS A 142 3.94 1.53 15.04
C LYS A 142 4.29 2.68 15.97
N GLU A 143 5.48 2.69 16.56
CA GLU A 143 5.84 3.69 17.57
C GLU A 143 7.21 4.32 17.30
N GLU A 144 8.11 3.64 16.57
CA GLU A 144 9.42 4.19 16.29
C GLU A 144 9.48 4.92 14.93
N PRO A 145 10.21 6.06 14.86
CA PRO A 145 10.43 6.76 13.61
C PRO A 145 11.30 5.94 12.66
N ILE A 146 11.03 6.05 11.36
CA ILE A 146 11.78 5.40 10.29
C ILE A 146 13.05 6.22 10.03
N ARG A 147 14.17 5.77 10.59
CA ARG A 147 15.44 6.51 10.51
C ARG A 147 16.22 6.16 9.26
N GLY A 148 16.86 7.18 8.67
CA GLY A 148 17.79 7.02 7.54
C GLY A 148 17.13 6.55 6.25
N PHE A 149 15.81 6.68 6.13
CA PHE A 149 15.12 6.46 4.87
C PHE A 149 15.17 7.76 4.06
N GLU A 150 15.73 7.70 2.86
CA GLU A 150 15.72 8.81 1.91
C GLU A 150 15.03 8.34 0.62
N VAL A 151 14.00 9.06 0.16
CA VAL A 151 13.24 8.69 -1.04
C VAL A 151 14.15 8.54 -2.25
N SER A 152 15.15 9.41 -2.36
CA SER A 152 16.13 9.43 -3.45
C SER A 152 16.87 8.09 -3.60
N ASP A 153 17.24 7.45 -2.50
CA ASP A 153 17.97 6.17 -2.50
C ASP A 153 17.12 5.01 -3.07
N TYR A 154 15.80 5.17 -3.08
CA TYR A 154 14.85 4.18 -3.54
C TYR A 154 14.16 4.53 -4.86
N LEU A 155 14.46 5.68 -5.47
CA LEU A 155 13.83 6.10 -6.73
C LEU A 155 14.04 5.07 -7.83
N GLU A 156 15.27 4.59 -8.05
CA GLU A 156 15.56 3.58 -9.08
C GLU A 156 14.79 2.27 -8.83
N PHE A 157 14.66 1.87 -7.56
CA PHE A 157 13.87 0.71 -7.17
C PHE A 157 12.39 0.94 -7.50
N MET A 158 11.84 2.10 -7.15
CA MET A 158 10.43 2.43 -7.42
C MET A 158 10.13 2.54 -8.91
N GLU A 159 11.02 3.12 -9.72
CA GLU A 159 10.88 3.15 -11.18
C GLU A 159 10.91 1.74 -11.80
N ARG A 160 11.68 0.82 -11.22
CA ARG A 160 11.63 -0.59 -11.64
C ARG A 160 10.29 -1.22 -11.32
N LEU A 161 9.71 -0.93 -10.14
CA LEU A 161 8.37 -1.39 -9.80
C LEU A 161 7.31 -0.80 -10.72
N GLU A 162 7.44 0.49 -11.05
CA GLU A 162 6.58 1.16 -12.01
C GLU A 162 6.57 0.42 -13.35
N ARG A 163 7.74 0.16 -13.93
CA ARG A 163 7.86 -0.55 -15.22
C ARG A 163 7.22 -1.94 -15.21
N SER A 164 7.24 -2.63 -14.07
CA SER A 164 6.75 -4.00 -13.95
C SER A 164 5.27 -4.10 -13.56
N TYR A 165 4.75 -3.13 -12.79
CA TYR A 165 3.47 -3.27 -12.10
C TYR A 165 2.47 -2.14 -12.38
N ARG A 166 2.88 -1.01 -12.98
CA ARG A 166 2.02 0.18 -13.15
C ARG A 166 0.74 -0.13 -13.91
N ASP A 167 0.82 -0.92 -14.99
CA ASP A 167 -0.35 -1.27 -15.81
C ASP A 167 -1.43 -2.01 -15.01
N VAL A 168 -1.05 -2.73 -13.97
CA VAL A 168 -1.97 -3.46 -13.09
C VAL A 168 -2.40 -2.57 -11.92
N VAL A 169 -1.44 -2.02 -11.17
CA VAL A 169 -1.68 -1.24 -9.94
C VAL A 169 -2.47 0.03 -10.24
N LEU A 170 -2.02 0.82 -11.22
CA LEU A 170 -2.63 2.12 -11.51
C LEU A 170 -4.00 1.95 -12.17
N THR A 171 -4.21 0.91 -12.97
CA THR A 171 -5.51 0.62 -13.59
C THR A 171 -6.56 0.27 -12.53
N ASP A 172 -6.21 -0.59 -11.58
CA ASP A 172 -7.11 -0.94 -10.47
C ASP A 172 -7.37 0.28 -9.56
N MET A 173 -6.34 1.08 -9.27
CA MET A 173 -6.51 2.30 -8.49
C MET A 173 -7.40 3.35 -9.19
N LYS A 174 -7.32 3.47 -10.51
CA LYS A 174 -8.20 4.35 -11.30
C LYS A 174 -9.65 3.87 -11.31
N THR A 175 -9.88 2.56 -11.24
CA THR A 175 -11.23 1.97 -11.20
C THR A 175 -12.00 2.38 -9.94
N LEU A 176 -11.31 2.82 -8.88
CA LEU A 176 -11.94 3.41 -7.68
C LEU A 176 -12.62 4.77 -7.92
N ARG A 177 -12.38 5.43 -9.08
CA ARG A 177 -13.03 6.69 -9.43
C ARG A 177 -14.48 6.49 -9.92
N ASP A 178 -14.84 5.27 -10.31
CA ASP A 178 -16.20 4.90 -10.71
C ASP A 178 -16.96 4.24 -9.54
N PRO A 179 -18.19 4.67 -9.22
CA PRO A 179 -18.96 4.12 -8.09
C PRO A 179 -19.22 2.61 -8.23
N VAL A 180 -19.32 2.11 -9.46
CA VAL A 180 -19.47 0.67 -9.78
C VAL A 180 -18.14 -0.10 -9.60
N GLY A 181 -17.01 0.57 -9.76
CA GLY A 181 -15.68 -0.01 -9.56
C GLY A 181 -15.36 -0.24 -8.09
N VAL A 182 -15.77 0.70 -7.22
CA VAL A 182 -15.64 0.58 -5.76
C VAL A 182 -16.45 -0.60 -5.22
N GLU A 183 -17.68 -0.79 -5.69
CA GLU A 183 -18.55 -1.90 -5.27
C GLU A 183 -17.97 -3.27 -5.67
N ASN A 184 -17.47 -3.41 -6.91
CA ASN A 184 -16.81 -4.65 -7.37
C ASN A 184 -15.51 -4.96 -6.61
N LEU A 185 -14.73 -3.93 -6.26
CA LEU A 185 -13.48 -4.09 -5.53
C LEU A 185 -13.73 -4.43 -4.05
N ILE A 186 -14.78 -3.87 -3.45
CA ILE A 186 -15.28 -4.25 -2.12
C ILE A 186 -15.75 -5.70 -2.13
N ILE A 187 -16.58 -6.13 -3.09
CA ILE A 187 -17.04 -7.53 -3.19
C ILE A 187 -15.83 -8.48 -3.32
N ARG A 188 -14.88 -8.17 -4.20
CA ARG A 188 -13.69 -9.02 -4.46
C ARG A 188 -12.66 -9.04 -3.32
N SER A 189 -12.67 -8.02 -2.46
CA SER A 189 -11.83 -7.93 -1.26
C SER A 189 -12.51 -8.58 -0.04
N ARG A 190 -13.83 -8.41 0.11
CA ARG A 190 -14.66 -9.01 1.17
C ARG A 190 -14.66 -10.52 1.09
N SER A 191 -14.80 -11.10 -0.11
CA SER A 191 -14.62 -12.55 -0.30
C SER A 191 -13.24 -13.04 0.13
N ARG A 192 -12.18 -12.23 0.08
CA ARG A 192 -10.82 -12.62 0.48
C ARG A 192 -10.51 -12.38 1.97
N LEU A 193 -11.22 -11.45 2.61
CA LEU A 193 -11.11 -11.18 4.04
C LEU A 193 -11.97 -12.15 4.86
N ASP A 194 -13.20 -12.44 4.42
CA ASP A 194 -14.06 -13.47 5.03
C ASP A 194 -13.40 -14.86 4.96
N LEU A 195 -12.68 -15.17 3.86
CA LEU A 195 -11.89 -16.41 3.75
C LEU A 195 -10.67 -16.44 4.68
N ARG A 196 -10.09 -15.28 5.01
CA ARG A 196 -8.95 -15.17 5.94
C ARG A 196 -9.40 -15.20 7.41
N GLU A 197 -10.54 -14.61 7.75
CA GLU A 197 -11.14 -14.69 9.10
C GLU A 197 -11.72 -16.08 9.38
N ALA A 198 -12.15 -16.83 8.35
CA ALA A 198 -12.59 -18.21 8.45
C ALA A 198 -11.45 -19.24 8.62
N GLY A 199 -10.18 -18.82 8.69
CA GLY A 199 -9.04 -19.71 8.99
C GLY A 199 -8.75 -20.78 7.93
N LEU A 200 -9.31 -20.67 6.72
CA LEU A 200 -9.05 -21.62 5.63
C LEU A 200 -7.77 -21.22 4.90
N GLN A 201 -6.71 -21.99 5.14
CA GLN A 201 -5.44 -21.94 4.41
C GLN A 201 -5.72 -22.15 2.92
N PHE A 202 -5.36 -21.17 2.07
CA PHE A 202 -5.18 -21.46 0.65
C PHE A 202 -3.95 -22.34 0.52
N GLY A 203 -4.17 -23.57 0.05
CA GLY A 203 -3.13 -24.51 -0.32
C GLY A 203 -2.21 -23.90 -1.37
N ASP A 204 -0.93 -24.15 -1.21
CA ASP A 204 0.08 -23.86 -2.22
C ASP A 204 -0.28 -24.65 -3.49
N ASP A 205 -0.81 -23.98 -4.50
CA ASP A 205 -0.77 -24.50 -5.87
C ASP A 205 0.67 -24.34 -6.36
N ASP A 206 1.39 -25.46 -6.24
CA ASP A 206 2.69 -25.74 -6.82
C ASP A 206 2.77 -25.26 -8.28
N CYS A 207 3.47 -24.15 -8.49
CA CYS A 207 4.22 -23.96 -9.73
C CYS A 207 5.48 -24.84 -9.66
N ASN A 208 5.32 -26.13 -9.88
CA ASN A 208 6.44 -27.02 -10.19
C ASN A 208 6.23 -27.69 -11.53
N GLY A 209 6.63 -26.99 -12.59
CA GLY A 209 6.91 -27.62 -13.86
C GLY A 209 8.20 -28.44 -13.72
N SER A 210 8.07 -29.75 -13.55
CA SER A 210 9.15 -30.69 -13.87
C SER A 210 8.58 -31.91 -14.60
N ILE A 211 8.83 -31.90 -15.91
CA ILE A 211 9.24 -33.02 -16.75
C ILE A 211 9.57 -34.29 -15.93
N TYR A 212 8.77 -35.35 -16.08
CA TYR A 212 9.27 -36.72 -16.20
C TYR A 212 8.37 -37.51 -17.15
N SER A 213 9.04 -38.00 -18.20
CA SER A 213 8.58 -38.99 -19.15
C SER A 213 8.47 -40.38 -18.49
N ASN A 214 7.76 -41.28 -19.17
CA ASN A 214 7.71 -42.74 -19.01
C ASN A 214 6.73 -43.26 -17.94
N ASN A 215 6.06 -44.40 -18.09
CA ASN A 215 5.67 -45.31 -19.17
C ASN A 215 4.94 -46.45 -18.41
N ASP A 216 4.11 -47.22 -19.12
CA ASP A 216 3.59 -48.55 -18.73
C ASP A 216 2.43 -48.56 -17.70
N LEU A 217 1.19 -48.89 -18.08
CA LEU A 217 0.61 -50.20 -18.47
C LEU A 217 0.70 -51.27 -17.35
N LEU A 218 -0.52 -51.70 -16.96
CA LEU A 218 -0.93 -52.83 -16.10
C LEU A 218 -1.01 -52.57 -14.59
#